data_AF-A0A2P4Y2U3-F1
#
_entry.id   AF-A0A2P4Y2U3-F1
#
_cell.length_a   1.000
_cell.length_b   1.000
_cell.length_c   1.000
_cell.angle_alpha   90.00
_cell.angle_beta   90.00
_cell.angle_gamma   90.00
#
_symmetry.space_group_name_H-M   'P 1'
#
loop_
_entity.id
_entity.type
_entity.pdbx_description
1 polymer ?
#
loop_
_entity_poly.entity_id
_entity_poly.type
_entity_poly.pdbx_seq_one_letter_code
_entity_poly.pdbx_strand_id
1 'polypeptide(L)'
;MSGRSPKIGGSEDNIIAVHAVNNYFYDNTGHAFDVSQRGYVLAEGNYFDGVKTPNQPDPEGNIFIPASAGDCKATIGRDCELNVLTDSGTFTSNSEEAAKTQISTYKTQIGGYKATAAAKFDVASANFGVGELDNGNSVTHHARDICSNNTFKRVFC
;
A
#
# COMPACT_ATOMS: atom_id res chain seq x y z
N MET A 1 5.55 -19.26 2.23
CA MET A 1 6.01 -17.91 2.66
C MET A 1 5.72 -16.97 1.50
N SER A 2 4.65 -16.18 1.59
CA SER A 2 4.32 -15.13 0.59
C SER A 2 5.17 -13.87 0.84
N GLY A 3 5.27 -12.99 -0.16
CA GLY A 3 6.17 -11.83 -0.13
C GLY A 3 5.93 -10.92 -1.34
N ARG A 4 6.53 -9.72 -1.33
CA ARG A 4 6.51 -8.76 -2.46
C ARG A 4 5.13 -8.24 -2.82
N SER A 5 4.38 -7.86 -1.79
CA SER A 5 3.03 -7.31 -1.90
C SER A 5 3.01 -5.88 -1.37
N PRO A 6 3.71 -4.91 -2.01
CA PRO A 6 4.49 -4.99 -3.25
C PRO A 6 6.03 -5.03 -3.03
N LYS A 7 6.79 -5.43 -4.07
CA LYS A 7 8.22 -5.07 -4.22
C LYS A 7 8.35 -3.70 -4.90
N ILE A 8 9.12 -2.78 -4.33
CA ILE A 8 9.38 -1.45 -4.92
C ILE A 8 10.90 -1.23 -5.07
N GLY A 9 11.32 -0.77 -6.24
CA GLY A 9 12.72 -0.50 -6.55
C GLY A 9 13.50 -1.76 -6.93
N GLY A 10 14.83 -1.70 -6.77
CA GLY A 10 15.73 -2.83 -7.04
C GLY A 10 16.65 -2.65 -8.25
N SER A 11 16.53 -1.55 -8.99
CA SER A 11 17.44 -1.16 -10.08
C SER A 11 18.02 0.22 -9.78
N GLU A 12 19.32 0.38 -10.04
CA GLU A 12 20.02 1.66 -9.89
C GLU A 12 19.62 2.70 -10.94
N ASP A 13 19.01 2.28 -12.06
CA ASP A 13 18.73 3.17 -13.19
C ASP A 13 17.40 3.93 -13.06
N ASN A 14 16.53 3.51 -12.15
CA ASN A 14 15.17 4.01 -12.06
C ASN A 14 14.81 4.44 -10.64
N ILE A 15 14.17 5.61 -10.54
CA ILE A 15 13.51 6.04 -9.30
C ILE A 15 12.05 5.61 -9.36
N ILE A 16 11.62 4.84 -8.37
CA ILE A 16 10.23 4.42 -8.24
C ILE A 16 9.65 5.07 -6.98
N ALA A 17 8.78 6.06 -7.19
CA ALA A 17 8.02 6.69 -6.12
C ALA A 17 6.59 6.13 -6.09
N VAL A 18 6.13 5.66 -4.93
CA VAL A 18 4.82 5.04 -4.76
C VAL A 18 4.07 5.75 -3.63
N HIS A 19 2.83 6.15 -3.93
CA HIS A 19 1.84 6.54 -2.93
C HIS A 19 0.92 5.34 -2.68
N ALA A 20 1.19 4.58 -1.62
CA ALA A 20 0.40 3.43 -1.22
C ALA A 20 -0.71 3.89 -0.26
N VAL A 21 -1.89 4.11 -0.81
CA VAL A 21 -3.01 4.72 -0.10
C VAL A 21 -4.26 3.86 -0.13
N ASN A 22 -4.94 3.74 1.01
CA ASN A 22 -6.23 3.07 1.18
C ASN A 22 -6.29 1.62 0.64
N ASN A 23 -5.24 0.85 0.86
CA ASN A 23 -5.22 -0.58 0.53
C ASN A 23 -5.58 -1.43 1.75
N TYR A 24 -6.11 -2.63 1.48
CA TYR A 24 -6.32 -3.67 2.49
C TYR A 24 -5.37 -4.85 2.23
N PHE A 25 -4.50 -5.10 3.22
CA PHE A 25 -3.56 -6.22 3.26
C PHE A 25 -4.13 -7.26 4.23
N TYR A 26 -4.32 -8.49 3.74
CA TYR A 26 -5.02 -9.53 4.48
C TYR A 26 -4.31 -10.87 4.38
N ASP A 27 -4.19 -11.56 5.51
CA ASP A 27 -3.75 -12.96 5.64
C ASP A 27 -2.41 -13.24 4.92
N ASN A 28 -1.40 -12.41 5.21
CA ASN A 28 -0.06 -12.56 4.67
C ASN A 28 0.87 -13.16 5.74
N THR A 29 1.21 -14.44 5.57
CA THR A 29 2.07 -15.20 6.49
C THR A 29 3.56 -14.88 6.37
N GLY A 30 3.96 -14.09 5.37
CA GLY A 30 5.33 -13.62 5.16
C GLY A 30 5.46 -12.11 5.33
N HIS A 31 5.78 -11.39 4.25
CA HIS A 31 5.92 -9.92 4.28
C HIS A 31 5.11 -9.22 3.19
N ALA A 32 4.66 -7.98 3.45
CA ALA A 32 3.95 -7.17 2.47
C ALA A 32 4.91 -6.27 1.68
N PHE A 33 5.26 -5.08 2.20
CA PHE A 33 6.18 -4.17 1.54
C PHE A 33 7.60 -4.72 1.53
N ASP A 34 8.21 -4.74 0.35
CA ASP A 34 9.62 -5.06 0.12
C ASP A 34 10.24 -3.92 -0.69
N VAL A 35 10.62 -2.85 0.00
CA VAL A 35 11.20 -1.64 -0.62
C VAL A 35 12.72 -1.78 -0.63
N SER A 36 13.36 -1.77 -1.79
CA SER A 36 14.84 -1.76 -1.89
C SER A 36 15.35 -0.45 -2.50
N GLN A 37 16.63 -0.44 -2.88
CA GLN A 37 17.27 0.67 -3.56
C GLN A 37 16.39 1.38 -4.59
N ARG A 38 16.43 2.71 -4.53
CA ARG A 38 15.68 3.66 -5.37
C ARG A 38 14.15 3.50 -5.35
N GLY A 39 13.61 2.69 -4.43
CA GLY A 39 12.20 2.69 -4.07
C GLY A 39 11.92 3.71 -2.96
N TYR A 40 10.89 4.54 -3.16
CA TYR A 40 10.44 5.57 -2.23
C TYR A 40 8.94 5.47 -2.04
N VAL A 41 8.49 5.22 -0.82
CA VAL A 41 7.08 4.95 -0.53
C VAL A 41 6.53 5.91 0.51
N LEU A 42 5.34 6.45 0.28
CA LEU A 42 4.44 6.96 1.32
C LEU A 42 3.32 5.94 1.50
N ALA A 43 3.18 5.37 2.70
CA ALA A 43 2.09 4.46 3.03
C ALA A 43 1.13 5.12 4.03
N GLU A 44 -0.07 5.51 3.59
CA GLU A 44 -1.08 6.17 4.43
C GLU A 44 -2.47 5.54 4.27
N GLY A 45 -3.28 5.54 5.34
CA GLY A 45 -4.66 5.05 5.30
C GLY A 45 -4.83 3.58 4.91
N ASN A 46 -3.79 2.75 5.02
CA ASN A 46 -3.87 1.32 4.72
C ASN A 46 -4.33 0.52 5.95
N TYR A 47 -5.00 -0.59 5.70
CA TYR A 47 -5.44 -1.53 6.73
C TYR A 47 -4.68 -2.85 6.57
N PHE A 48 -4.03 -3.31 7.65
CA PHE A 48 -3.34 -4.60 7.71
C PHE A 48 -4.06 -5.51 8.70
N ASP A 49 -4.40 -6.72 8.26
CA ASP A 49 -5.17 -7.69 9.05
C ASP A 49 -4.56 -9.09 8.86
N GLY A 50 -3.94 -9.64 9.91
CA GLY A 50 -3.21 -10.91 9.81
C GLY A 50 -1.94 -10.86 8.97
N VAL A 51 -1.25 -9.73 8.89
CA VAL A 51 0.00 -9.56 8.11
C VAL A 51 1.21 -9.68 9.02
N LYS A 52 1.98 -10.76 8.87
CA LYS A 52 3.11 -11.07 9.77
C LYS A 52 4.22 -10.00 9.73
N THR A 53 4.58 -9.51 8.56
CA THR A 53 5.63 -8.48 8.40
C THR A 53 5.17 -7.42 7.41
N PRO A 54 4.45 -6.38 7.85
CA PRO A 54 3.94 -5.33 6.97
C PRO A 54 5.04 -4.63 6.15
N ASN A 55 6.21 -4.37 6.74
CA ASN A 55 7.38 -3.85 6.05
C ASN A 55 8.59 -4.74 6.29
N GLN A 56 9.15 -5.31 5.23
CA GLN A 56 10.44 -5.99 5.26
C GLN A 56 11.56 -4.93 5.37
N PRO A 57 12.39 -4.94 6.43
CA PRO A 57 13.36 -3.88 6.71
C PRO A 57 14.64 -4.05 5.86
N ASP A 58 14.51 -3.90 4.55
CA ASP A 58 15.65 -3.84 3.63
C ASP A 58 16.39 -2.50 3.83
N PRO A 59 17.69 -2.50 4.18
CA PRO A 59 18.44 -1.29 4.52
C PRO A 59 18.56 -0.29 3.36
N GLU A 60 18.38 -0.71 2.11
CA GLU A 60 18.42 0.17 0.94
C GLU A 60 17.05 0.79 0.60
N GLY A 61 16.01 0.32 1.28
CA GLY A 61 14.63 0.79 1.11
C GLY A 61 14.35 2.15 1.73
N ASN A 62 13.45 2.90 1.10
CA ASN A 62 12.98 4.20 1.60
C ASN A 62 11.46 4.19 1.69
N ILE A 63 10.92 4.18 2.90
CA ILE A 63 9.49 4.16 3.17
C ILE A 63 9.16 5.05 4.36
N PHE A 64 8.19 5.94 4.15
CA PHE A 64 7.61 6.79 5.16
C PHE A 64 6.22 6.27 5.54
N ILE A 65 6.09 5.89 6.81
CA ILE A 65 4.85 5.46 7.46
C ILE A 65 4.51 6.50 8.52
N PRO A 66 3.45 7.31 8.32
CA PRO A 66 3.08 8.35 9.27
C PRO A 66 2.77 7.80 10.66
N ALA A 67 3.36 8.41 11.69
CA ALA A 67 3.07 8.13 13.09
C ALA A 67 2.01 9.10 13.63
N SER A 68 1.91 10.28 13.04
CA SER A 68 0.90 11.30 13.33
C SER A 68 0.32 11.89 12.04
N ALA A 69 -0.92 12.38 12.12
CA ALA A 69 -1.56 13.02 10.98
C ALA A 69 -0.75 14.22 10.45
N GLY A 70 -0.07 14.96 11.34
CA GLY A 70 0.70 16.15 10.97
C GLY A 70 1.97 15.87 10.17
N ASP A 71 2.45 14.63 10.13
CA ASP A 71 3.74 14.28 9.52
C ASP A 71 3.78 14.54 8.00
N CYS A 72 2.61 14.56 7.35
CA CYS A 72 2.47 14.81 5.91
C CYS A 72 2.43 16.29 5.51
N LYS A 73 2.24 17.23 6.46
CA LYS A 73 2.02 18.64 6.11
C LYS A 73 3.15 19.23 5.28
N ALA A 74 4.39 18.98 5.70
CA ALA A 74 5.57 19.44 4.96
C ALA A 74 5.70 18.73 3.61
N THR A 75 5.56 17.40 3.62
CA THR A 75 5.81 16.52 2.46
C THR A 75 4.77 16.67 1.35
N ILE A 76 3.49 16.61 1.68
CA ILE A 76 2.38 16.57 0.69
C ILE A 76 1.34 17.68 0.87
N GLY A 77 1.47 18.54 1.88
CA GLY A 77 0.63 19.75 2.02
C GLY A 77 -0.73 19.55 2.69
N ARG A 78 -1.00 18.35 3.22
CA ARG A 78 -2.18 18.02 4.01
C ARG A 78 -1.81 17.07 5.15
N ASP A 79 -2.74 16.83 6.05
CA ASP A 79 -2.61 15.76 7.04
C ASP A 79 -2.61 14.38 6.36
N CYS A 80 -1.88 13.42 6.95
CA CYS A 80 -1.90 12.02 6.55
C CYS A 80 -3.15 11.33 7.09
N GLU A 81 -3.56 10.26 6.43
CA GLU A 81 -4.42 9.24 7.04
C GLU A 81 -3.56 8.15 7.68
N LEU A 82 -3.85 7.80 8.93
CA LEU A 82 -3.05 6.80 9.65
C LEU A 82 -3.39 5.38 9.19
N ASN A 83 -2.36 4.52 9.15
CA ASN A 83 -2.55 3.09 8.89
C ASN A 83 -3.12 2.39 10.13
N VAL A 84 -3.91 1.34 9.93
CA VAL A 84 -4.47 0.50 10.99
C VAL A 84 -3.93 -0.91 10.87
N LEU A 85 -3.57 -1.50 12.01
CA LEU A 85 -3.03 -2.85 12.11
C LEU A 85 -3.90 -3.68 13.07
N THR A 86 -4.32 -4.86 12.62
CA THR A 86 -5.02 -5.89 13.41
C THR A 86 -4.28 -7.21 13.23
N ASP A 87 -3.98 -7.91 14.31
CA ASP A 87 -3.28 -9.20 14.31
C ASP A 87 -2.05 -9.26 13.36
N SER A 88 -1.33 -8.14 13.27
CA SER A 88 -0.24 -7.92 12.32
C SER A 88 1.05 -7.54 13.05
N GLY A 89 2.19 -7.76 12.39
CA GLY A 89 3.49 -7.31 12.90
C GLY A 89 3.63 -5.79 12.86
N THR A 90 4.76 -5.27 13.34
CA THR A 90 5.03 -3.82 13.35
C THR A 90 5.16 -3.26 11.92
N PHE A 91 4.63 -2.05 11.69
CA PHE A 91 4.81 -1.31 10.44
C PHE A 91 5.54 0.01 10.71
N THR A 92 6.86 0.01 10.47
CA THR A 92 7.76 1.15 10.75
C THR A 92 8.47 1.62 9.50
N SER A 93 8.71 2.93 9.42
CA SER A 93 9.49 3.59 8.36
C SER A 93 10.90 3.00 8.25
N ASN A 94 11.50 3.12 7.06
CA ASN A 94 12.93 2.99 6.82
C ASN A 94 13.42 4.16 5.97
N SER A 95 14.57 4.75 6.31
CA SER A 95 15.12 5.92 5.62
C SER A 95 14.06 7.02 5.38
N GLU A 96 13.30 7.35 6.43
CA GLU A 96 12.09 8.18 6.35
C GLU A 96 12.33 9.53 5.68
N GLU A 97 13.43 10.22 6.05
CA GLU A 97 13.74 11.53 5.49
C GLU A 97 14.07 11.48 3.99
N ALA A 98 14.68 10.38 3.52
CA ALA A 98 14.90 10.16 2.09
C ALA A 98 13.57 9.90 1.36
N ALA A 99 12.67 9.12 1.96
CA ALA A 99 11.32 8.90 1.45
C ALA A 99 10.54 10.23 1.36
N LYS A 100 10.50 11.04 2.44
CA LYS A 100 9.85 12.35 2.44
C LYS A 100 10.42 13.28 1.37
N THR A 101 11.75 13.35 1.25
CA THR A 101 12.42 14.18 0.24
C THR A 101 11.96 13.82 -1.16
N GLN A 102 12.03 12.54 -1.53
CA GLN A 102 11.62 12.12 -2.87
C GLN A 102 10.10 12.30 -3.09
N ILE A 103 9.27 11.93 -2.11
CA ILE A 103 7.80 12.05 -2.22
C ILE A 103 7.37 13.51 -2.37
N SER A 104 8.09 14.47 -1.73
CA SER A 104 7.79 15.90 -1.85
C SER A 104 7.90 16.43 -3.29
N THR A 105 8.66 15.77 -4.16
CA THR A 105 8.73 16.12 -5.59
C THR A 105 7.39 15.91 -6.32
N TYR A 106 6.50 15.09 -5.74
CA TYR A 106 5.15 14.81 -6.24
C TYR A 106 4.05 15.40 -5.34
N LYS A 107 4.38 16.44 -4.57
CA LYS A 107 3.48 17.07 -3.58
C LYS A 107 2.11 17.42 -4.14
N THR A 108 2.04 17.99 -5.34
CA THR A 108 0.75 18.39 -5.95
C THR A 108 -0.11 17.18 -6.30
N GLN A 109 0.49 16.13 -6.86
CA GLN A 109 -0.20 14.92 -7.29
C GLN A 109 -0.71 14.12 -6.07
N ILE A 110 0.16 13.91 -5.08
CA ILE A 110 -0.16 13.13 -3.88
C ILE A 110 -1.04 13.93 -2.91
N GLY A 111 -0.76 15.22 -2.75
CA GLY A 111 -1.54 16.13 -1.91
C GLY A 111 -2.96 16.39 -2.44
N GLY A 112 -3.14 16.36 -3.77
CA GLY A 112 -4.45 16.45 -4.40
C GLY A 112 -5.30 15.18 -4.29
N TYR A 113 -4.69 14.03 -3.96
CA TYR A 113 -5.44 12.80 -3.70
C TYR A 113 -6.14 12.86 -2.34
N LYS A 114 -7.43 12.51 -2.33
CA LYS A 114 -8.24 12.44 -1.12
C LYS A 114 -8.09 11.06 -0.47
N ALA A 115 -7.09 10.90 0.37
CA ALA A 115 -6.98 9.76 1.27
C ALA A 115 -8.16 9.75 2.26
N THR A 116 -8.61 8.57 2.66
CA THR A 116 -9.62 8.38 3.71
C THR A 116 -9.03 7.62 4.89
N ALA A 117 -9.73 7.61 6.03
CA ALA A 117 -9.38 6.73 7.13
C ALA A 117 -9.28 5.26 6.67
N ALA A 118 -8.32 4.52 7.24
CA ALA A 118 -8.13 3.12 6.92
C ALA A 118 -9.41 2.31 7.22
N ALA A 119 -9.81 1.47 6.28
CA ALA A 119 -11.00 0.64 6.39
C ALA A 119 -10.68 -0.80 6.01
N LYS A 120 -11.38 -1.74 6.64
CA LYS A 120 -11.51 -3.10 6.09
C LYS A 120 -12.34 -3.01 4.82
N PHE A 121 -12.03 -3.87 3.87
CA PHE A 121 -12.85 -4.03 2.69
C PHE A 121 -13.32 -5.47 2.58
N ASP A 122 -14.63 -5.65 2.41
CA ASP A 122 -15.18 -6.94 2.06
C ASP A 122 -14.81 -7.29 0.62
N VAL A 123 -14.68 -8.60 0.35
CA VAL A 123 -14.46 -9.13 -1.00
C VAL A 123 -15.74 -8.89 -1.82
N ALA A 124 -15.84 -7.72 -2.45
CA ALA A 124 -16.97 -7.31 -3.27
C ALA A 124 -16.49 -6.73 -4.61
N SER A 125 -17.21 -7.03 -5.70
CA SER A 125 -16.96 -6.48 -7.03
C SER A 125 -17.13 -4.96 -7.09
N ALA A 126 -17.94 -4.38 -6.21
CA ALA A 126 -18.06 -2.93 -6.05
C ALA A 126 -16.76 -2.24 -5.62
N ASN A 127 -15.84 -2.98 -4.98
CA ASN A 127 -14.67 -2.42 -4.30
C ASN A 127 -13.34 -2.85 -4.94
N PHE A 128 -13.19 -4.13 -5.35
CA PHE A 128 -11.93 -4.67 -5.90
C PHE A 128 -12.13 -5.80 -6.93
N GLY A 129 -11.42 -5.77 -8.05
CA GLY A 129 -11.35 -6.88 -9.03
C GLY A 129 -11.95 -6.54 -10.41
N VAL A 130 -12.33 -7.57 -11.16
CA VAL A 130 -13.07 -7.45 -12.44
C VAL A 130 -14.58 -7.52 -12.15
N GLY A 131 -15.35 -6.55 -12.69
CA GLY A 131 -16.71 -6.16 -12.27
C GLY A 131 -16.62 -5.08 -11.16
N GLU A 132 -17.45 -4.05 -11.03
CA GLU A 132 -18.80 -3.72 -11.54
C GLU A 132 -18.84 -2.47 -12.44
N LEU A 133 -19.50 -2.55 -13.60
CA LEU A 133 -20.10 -1.42 -14.32
C LEU A 133 -21.28 -1.93 -15.16
N ASP A 134 -22.51 -1.50 -14.86
CA ASP A 134 -23.66 -1.68 -15.77
C ASP A 134 -24.05 -0.34 -16.42
N ASN A 135 -23.76 -0.27 -17.73
CA ASN A 135 -24.67 0.20 -18.78
C ASN A 135 -24.14 -0.26 -20.17
N GLY A 136 -23.84 -1.56 -20.27
CA GLY A 136 -23.50 -2.22 -21.55
C GLY A 136 -22.33 -3.19 -21.44
N ASN A 137 -22.65 -4.47 -21.23
CA ASN A 137 -21.79 -5.65 -21.40
C ASN A 137 -20.78 -5.95 -20.25
N SER A 138 -21.29 -6.37 -19.08
CA SER A 138 -20.49 -7.02 -18.04
C SER A 138 -20.42 -8.54 -18.26
N VAL A 139 -19.22 -9.12 -18.22
CA VAL A 139 -19.01 -10.59 -18.26
C VAL A 139 -19.06 -11.15 -16.83
N THR A 140 -19.99 -12.06 -16.57
CA THR A 140 -20.15 -12.73 -15.27
C THR A 140 -19.09 -13.81 -15.11
N HIS A 141 -18.16 -13.65 -14.15
CA HIS A 141 -17.26 -14.74 -13.73
C HIS A 141 -17.56 -15.12 -12.28
N HIS A 142 -17.98 -16.36 -12.07
CA HIS A 142 -18.29 -16.92 -10.75
C HIS A 142 -17.04 -16.91 -9.86
N ALA A 143 -17.11 -16.18 -8.74
CA ALA A 143 -16.06 -16.13 -7.74
C ALA A 143 -16.06 -17.41 -6.88
N ARG A 144 -14.89 -18.05 -6.77
CA ARG A 144 -14.51 -18.99 -5.71
C ARG A 144 -13.14 -18.61 -5.16
N ASP A 145 -12.91 -18.96 -3.91
CA ASP A 145 -11.90 -18.44 -2.97
C ASP A 145 -10.49 -18.19 -3.55
N ILE A 146 -9.97 -16.98 -3.31
CA ILE A 146 -8.83 -16.37 -4.02
C ILE A 146 -7.50 -16.65 -3.35
N CYS A 147 -7.48 -17.01 -2.06
CA CYS A 147 -6.25 -17.35 -1.35
C CYS A 147 -5.67 -18.73 -1.71
N SER A 148 -6.31 -19.49 -2.61
CA SER A 148 -5.86 -20.83 -2.98
C SER A 148 -5.41 -21.00 -4.44
N ASN A 149 -5.75 -20.13 -5.39
CA ASN A 149 -5.24 -20.24 -6.76
C ASN A 149 -5.50 -18.98 -7.59
N ASN A 150 -4.44 -18.53 -8.27
CA ASN A 150 -4.37 -17.43 -9.23
C ASN A 150 -5.71 -17.00 -9.85
N THR A 151 -6.18 -15.78 -9.56
CA THR A 151 -6.62 -14.76 -10.54
C THR A 151 -6.82 -13.40 -9.84
N PHE A 152 -6.08 -12.40 -10.34
CA PHE A 152 -5.96 -10.97 -10.00
C PHE A 152 -7.12 -10.29 -9.23
N LYS A 153 -6.86 -9.82 -7.99
CA LYS A 153 -7.61 -8.76 -7.25
C LYS A 153 -6.61 -7.95 -6.40
N ARG A 154 -6.79 -6.64 -6.22
CA ARG A 154 -5.91 -5.78 -5.39
C ARG A 154 -6.17 -5.95 -3.88
N VAL A 155 -6.15 -7.20 -3.42
CA VAL A 155 -5.86 -7.58 -2.03
C VAL A 155 -4.43 -8.07 -2.05
N PHE A 156 -3.59 -7.49 -1.21
CA PHE A 156 -2.18 -7.84 -1.13
C PHE A 156 -2.01 -8.94 -0.06
N CYS A 157 -1.93 -10.20 -0.51
CA CYS A 157 -1.65 -11.39 0.30
C CYS A 157 -0.14 -11.72 0.38
#